data_AF-A0A7E6EJX5-F1
#
_entry.id   AF-A0A7E6EJX5-F1
#
_cell.length_a   1.000
_cell.length_b   1.000
_cell.length_c   1.000
_cell.angle_alpha   90.00
_cell.angle_beta   90.00
_cell.angle_gamma   90.00
#
_symmetry.space_group_name_H-M   'P 1'
#
loop_
_entity.id
_entity.type
_entity.pdbx_description
1 polymer ?
#
loop_
_entity_poly.entity_id
_entity_poly.type
_entity_poly.pdbx_seq_one_letter_code
_entity_poly.pdbx_strand_id
1 'polypeptide(L)'
;YSLFQRNLQCQICSGFTGKESEVTTCTGDEPVCENKITMNGVTLEFEKSCSTYRKCLAALRNNIFPCNKWTSGASCVSCCTGNLCNRNHSIEFCKENTTSTSNDTFYWPNTKIGTDVTIPCHANVATRHCSSGNVAQLEMPTNQYGTSRKCSPFTGVWQEPDMSQCYNTERITQQLKNITIVDIGKENVEQVSTILSDISKKSVYFKAEDIDLAVDIQEKMLPLISNVSAEIVLKNILLSINNMIDTPEEILVEAEQSNGTGSRMLDIIEAILEEIPLEGQQLTALYSNLGIGVIKMEKDTFNGAVYGISFGNNRTEAMITV
;
A
#
# COMPACT_ATOMS: atom_id res chain seq x y z
N TYR A 1 32.19 9.69 -46.01
CA TYR A 1 31.02 9.02 -45.43
C TYR A 1 30.09 10.09 -44.86
N SER A 2 28.93 10.31 -45.49
CA SER A 2 27.88 11.17 -44.94
C SER A 2 27.10 10.34 -43.92
N LEU A 3 27.10 10.74 -42.65
CA LEU A 3 26.31 10.08 -41.59
C LEU A 3 24.80 10.17 -41.82
N PHE A 4 24.35 11.05 -42.73
CA PHE A 4 22.95 11.31 -42.99
C PHE A 4 22.54 10.84 -44.38
N GLN A 5 21.46 10.05 -44.43
CA GLN A 5 20.82 9.64 -45.68
C GLN A 5 20.01 10.82 -46.22
N ARG A 6 20.26 11.23 -47.47
CA ARG A 6 19.54 12.35 -48.13
C ARG A 6 18.04 12.07 -48.35
N ASN A 7 17.64 10.79 -48.30
CA ASN A 7 16.28 10.31 -48.55
C ASN A 7 15.83 9.39 -47.41
N LEU A 8 15.68 9.95 -46.21
CA LEU A 8 15.26 9.17 -45.05
C LEU A 8 13.77 8.84 -45.14
N GLN A 9 13.41 7.56 -45.04
CA GLN A 9 12.01 7.16 -44.97
C GLN A 9 11.52 7.24 -43.52
N CYS A 10 10.45 8.00 -43.29
CA CYS A 10 9.77 8.09 -42.01
C CYS A 10 8.27 7.82 -42.19
N GLN A 11 7.68 7.13 -41.23
CA GLN A 11 6.23 7.05 -41.12
C GLN A 11 5.69 8.39 -40.63
N ILE A 12 4.69 8.93 -41.31
CA ILE A 12 3.96 10.10 -40.82
C ILE A 12 2.62 9.63 -40.25
N CYS A 13 2.26 10.08 -39.06
CA CYS A 13 0.91 9.88 -38.52
C CYS A 13 0.56 10.99 -37.54
N SER A 14 -0.71 11.36 -37.47
CA SER A 14 -1.23 12.30 -36.47
C SER A 14 -2.56 11.76 -35.95
N GLY A 15 -2.72 11.69 -34.63
CA GLY A 15 -3.97 11.37 -33.95
C GLY A 15 -3.92 10.19 -32.98
N PHE A 16 -5.05 9.90 -32.32
CA PHE A 16 -5.20 8.80 -31.34
C PHE A 16 -5.03 7.41 -31.95
N THR A 17 -5.31 7.28 -33.24
CA THR A 17 -5.14 6.04 -34.02
C THR A 17 -4.36 6.40 -35.27
N GLY A 18 -3.03 6.26 -35.25
CA GLY A 18 -2.15 6.48 -36.40
C GLY A 18 -2.38 5.46 -37.52
N LYS A 19 -3.54 5.48 -38.18
CA LYS A 19 -3.89 4.63 -39.31
C LYS A 19 -4.05 5.49 -40.56
N GLU A 20 -2.89 5.84 -41.10
CA GLU A 20 -2.53 5.85 -42.52
C GLU A 20 -1.09 6.37 -42.54
N SER A 21 -0.14 5.47 -42.29
CA SER A 21 1.28 5.83 -42.31
C SER A 21 1.74 5.87 -43.76
N GLU A 22 1.50 6.99 -44.44
CA GLU A 22 2.26 7.29 -45.65
C GLU A 22 3.73 7.35 -45.24
N VAL A 23 4.51 6.41 -45.77
CA VAL A 23 5.97 6.45 -45.64
C VAL A 23 6.44 7.58 -46.54
N THR A 24 6.80 8.69 -45.92
CA THR A 24 7.27 9.87 -46.63
C THR A 24 8.79 9.87 -46.64
N THR A 25 9.35 10.29 -47.76
CA THR A 25 10.79 10.55 -47.86
C THR A 25 11.05 11.95 -47.30
N CYS A 26 11.68 12.03 -46.13
CA CYS A 26 12.10 13.29 -45.54
C CYS A 26 13.26 13.86 -46.35
N THR A 27 13.02 14.99 -46.99
CA THR A 27 13.99 15.74 -47.78
C THR A 27 14.53 16.92 -46.95
N GLY A 28 15.84 17.17 -47.02
CA GLY A 28 16.48 18.25 -46.28
C GLY A 28 17.94 17.95 -45.92
N ASP A 29 18.64 18.93 -45.34
CA ASP A 29 19.96 18.74 -44.76
C ASP A 29 19.82 17.96 -43.45
N GLU A 30 20.41 16.76 -43.39
CA GLU A 30 20.42 15.89 -42.21
C GLU A 30 18.99 15.52 -41.71
N PRO A 31 18.16 14.85 -42.54
CA PRO A 31 16.80 14.52 -42.16
C PRO A 31 16.78 13.45 -41.07
N VAL A 32 15.81 13.56 -40.15
CA VAL A 32 15.54 12.61 -39.06
C VAL A 32 14.04 12.36 -38.92
N CYS A 33 13.67 11.19 -38.37
CA CYS A 33 12.29 10.95 -37.95
C CYS A 33 12.11 11.52 -36.53
N GLU A 34 11.04 12.27 -36.34
CA GLU A 34 10.62 12.81 -35.05
C GLU A 34 9.34 12.10 -34.62
N ASN A 35 9.31 11.62 -33.38
CA ASN A 35 8.12 11.06 -32.77
C ASN A 35 7.80 11.84 -31.50
N LYS A 36 6.60 12.43 -31.47
CA LYS A 36 6.08 13.24 -30.40
C LYS A 36 4.86 12.57 -29.80
N ILE A 37 4.87 12.44 -28.47
CA ILE A 37 3.78 11.89 -27.69
C ILE A 37 3.27 13.00 -26.79
N THR A 38 1.98 13.30 -26.83
CA THR A 38 1.38 14.37 -26.01
C THR A 38 0.32 13.79 -25.09
N MET A 39 0.36 14.17 -23.81
CA MET A 39 -0.69 13.85 -22.85
C MET A 39 -1.78 14.92 -22.91
N ASN A 40 -3.00 14.52 -23.27
CA ASN A 40 -4.18 15.38 -23.24
C ASN A 40 -5.19 14.82 -22.22
N GLY A 41 -5.17 15.35 -21.00
CA GLY A 41 -5.88 14.76 -19.87
C GLY A 41 -5.35 13.36 -19.55
N VAL A 42 -6.17 12.32 -19.77
CA VAL A 42 -5.81 10.89 -19.63
C VAL A 42 -5.48 10.22 -20.97
N THR A 43 -5.60 10.95 -22.09
CA THR A 43 -5.45 10.39 -23.43
C THR A 43 -4.07 10.73 -24.02
N LEU A 44 -3.49 9.80 -24.79
CA LEU A 44 -2.21 9.99 -25.46
C LEU A 44 -2.44 10.24 -26.95
N GLU A 45 -1.85 11.32 -27.44
CA GLU A 45 -1.81 11.66 -28.87
C GLU A 45 -0.41 11.40 -29.43
N PHE A 46 -0.36 10.73 -30.59
CA PHE A 46 0.88 10.38 -31.27
C PHE A 46 1.02 11.18 -32.56
N GLU A 47 2.17 11.82 -32.71
CA GLU A 47 2.54 12.56 -33.90
C GLU A 47 3.92 12.07 -34.37
N LYS A 48 3.98 11.46 -35.55
CA LYS A 48 5.24 11.13 -36.23
C LYS A 48 5.40 12.04 -37.43
N SER A 49 6.58 12.64 -37.58
CA SER A 49 6.85 13.63 -38.63
C SER A 49 8.30 13.60 -39.10
N CYS A 50 8.55 14.26 -40.23
CA CYS A 50 9.91 14.55 -40.71
C CYS A 50 10.46 15.78 -40.00
N SER A 51 11.69 15.69 -39.49
CA SER A 51 12.40 16.81 -38.87
C SER A 51 13.84 16.89 -39.38
N THR A 52 14.56 17.92 -38.96
CA THR A 52 16.02 18.05 -39.22
C THR A 52 16.77 17.75 -37.94
N TYR A 53 17.97 17.20 -38.05
CA TYR A 53 18.79 16.85 -36.89
C TYR A 53 18.88 17.97 -35.86
N ARG A 54 19.14 19.22 -36.29
CA ARG A 54 19.21 20.39 -35.41
C ARG A 54 17.89 20.71 -34.69
N LYS A 55 16.76 20.66 -35.41
CA LYS A 55 15.43 20.94 -34.81
C LYS A 55 15.04 19.86 -33.81
N CYS A 56 15.27 18.60 -34.17
CA CYS A 56 14.93 17.47 -33.32
C CYS A 56 15.80 17.43 -32.04
N LEU A 57 17.09 17.73 -32.14
CA LEU A 57 17.96 17.88 -30.97
C LEU A 57 17.52 19.03 -30.04
N ALA A 58 17.04 20.14 -30.60
CA ALA A 58 16.51 21.24 -29.79
C ALA A 58 15.26 20.80 -29.02
N ALA A 59 14.36 20.03 -29.66
CA ALA A 59 13.21 19.43 -28.99
C ALA A 59 13.63 18.45 -27.87
N LEU A 60 14.62 17.58 -28.13
CA LEU A 60 15.18 16.66 -27.12
C LEU A 60 15.73 17.37 -25.88
N ARG A 61 16.42 18.49 -26.07
CA ARG A 61 16.95 19.27 -24.94
C ARG A 61 15.85 19.86 -24.06
N ASN A 62 14.70 20.18 -24.65
CA ASN A 62 13.52 20.68 -23.95
C ASN A 62 12.65 19.55 -23.34
N ASN A 63 12.97 18.27 -23.59
CA ASN A 63 12.16 17.11 -23.13
C ASN A 63 12.47 16.60 -21.71
N ILE A 64 13.57 17.02 -21.08
CA ILE A 64 14.11 16.35 -19.88
C ILE A 64 13.12 16.37 -18.70
N PHE A 65 12.35 17.44 -18.51
CA PHE A 65 11.39 17.57 -17.42
C PHE A 65 9.97 17.07 -17.76
N PRO A 66 9.39 17.36 -18.95
CA PRO A 66 8.04 16.92 -19.31
C PRO A 66 7.87 15.39 -19.39
N CYS A 67 8.89 14.67 -19.86
CA CYS A 67 8.79 13.22 -20.08
C CYS A 67 8.85 12.36 -18.83
N ASN A 68 9.32 12.93 -17.73
CA ASN A 68 9.38 12.20 -16.46
C ASN A 68 8.12 12.41 -15.62
N LYS A 69 7.36 13.49 -15.87
CA LYS A 69 6.21 13.87 -15.03
C LYS A 69 4.84 13.61 -15.66
N TRP A 70 4.75 13.41 -16.99
CA TRP A 70 3.54 12.98 -17.72
C TRP A 70 2.24 13.66 -17.26
N THR A 71 2.28 14.97 -17.03
CA THR A 71 1.11 15.79 -16.69
C THR A 71 0.33 16.18 -17.95
N SER A 72 -0.95 16.53 -17.84
CA SER A 72 -1.73 17.06 -18.97
C SER A 72 -1.01 18.25 -19.63
N GLY A 73 -0.87 18.22 -20.96
CA GLY A 73 -0.09 19.18 -21.74
C GLY A 73 1.40 18.84 -21.89
N ALA A 74 1.92 17.82 -21.18
CA ALA A 74 3.29 17.36 -21.38
C ALA A 74 3.44 16.69 -22.75
N SER A 75 4.53 17.02 -23.44
CA SER A 75 4.90 16.37 -24.71
C SER A 75 6.32 15.81 -24.65
N CYS A 76 6.48 14.64 -25.25
CA CYS A 76 7.72 13.89 -25.30
C CYS A 76 8.14 13.68 -26.73
N VAL A 77 9.31 14.23 -27.08
CA VAL A 77 9.88 14.05 -28.42
C VAL A 77 11.02 13.03 -28.40
N SER A 78 11.14 12.26 -29.47
CA SER A 78 12.25 11.34 -29.70
C SER A 78 12.72 11.48 -31.15
N CYS A 79 14.03 11.40 -31.35
CA CYS A 79 14.67 11.56 -32.66
C CYS A 79 15.36 10.25 -33.04
N CYS A 80 15.11 9.75 -34.25
CA CYS A 80 15.82 8.59 -34.76
C CYS A 80 16.18 8.74 -36.24
N THR A 81 17.23 8.03 -36.64
CA THR A 81 17.62 7.89 -38.04
C THR A 81 17.00 6.63 -38.65
N GLY A 82 16.12 6.82 -39.62
CA GLY A 82 15.50 5.77 -40.43
C GLY A 82 14.40 5.02 -39.70
N ASN A 83 14.06 3.83 -40.21
CA ASN A 83 13.05 2.95 -39.63
C ASN A 83 13.39 2.43 -38.22
N LEU A 84 14.51 2.83 -37.62
CA LEU A 84 14.87 2.48 -36.23
C LEU A 84 13.99 3.22 -35.20
N CYS A 85 13.32 4.31 -35.59
CA CYS A 85 12.15 4.83 -34.84
C CYS A 85 10.97 3.83 -34.81
N ASN A 86 11.03 2.74 -35.59
CA ASN A 86 10.06 1.65 -35.61
C ASN A 86 10.58 0.35 -34.95
N ARG A 87 11.81 0.31 -34.40
CA ARG A 87 12.21 -0.80 -33.52
C ARG A 87 11.73 -0.46 -32.12
N ASN A 88 10.81 -1.29 -31.62
CA ASN A 88 10.19 -1.32 -30.29
C ASN A 88 11.13 -0.99 -29.10
N HIS A 89 11.63 0.23 -29.01
CA HIS A 89 11.94 0.89 -27.75
C HIS A 89 10.80 1.88 -27.42
N SER A 90 9.60 1.58 -27.92
CA SER A 90 8.35 2.15 -27.42
C SER A 90 8.41 1.97 -25.91
N ILE A 91 8.28 3.05 -25.17
CA ILE A 91 7.98 2.93 -23.74
C ILE A 91 6.57 2.34 -23.73
N GLU A 92 6.51 1.05 -23.47
CA GLU A 92 5.28 0.29 -23.43
C GLU A 92 4.69 0.39 -22.01
N PHE A 93 3.38 0.56 -21.92
CA PHE A 93 2.66 0.82 -20.68
C PHE A 93 1.59 -0.25 -20.43
N CYS A 94 1.20 -0.44 -19.19
CA CYS A 94 -0.10 -0.99 -18.84
C CYS A 94 -1.12 0.15 -18.84
N LYS A 95 -2.25 -0.07 -19.51
CA LYS A 95 -3.39 0.85 -19.50
C LYS A 95 -4.00 0.91 -18.10
N GLU A 96 -4.54 2.05 -17.70
CA GLU A 96 -5.33 2.19 -16.47
C GLU A 96 -6.33 1.04 -16.30
N ASN A 97 -6.48 0.59 -15.07
CA ASN A 97 -7.32 -0.54 -14.73
C ASN A 97 -7.95 -0.32 -13.36
N THR A 98 -9.04 -1.00 -13.06
CA THR A 98 -9.71 -0.96 -11.77
C THR A 98 -9.78 -2.34 -11.15
N THR A 99 -9.61 -2.43 -9.85
CA THR A 99 -9.89 -3.63 -9.07
C THR A 99 -11.00 -3.30 -8.08
N SER A 100 -12.16 -3.94 -8.23
CA SER A 100 -13.28 -3.79 -7.30
C SER A 100 -13.25 -4.90 -6.26
N THR A 101 -13.46 -4.51 -5.01
CA THR A 101 -13.71 -5.38 -3.86
C THR A 101 -15.17 -5.24 -3.42
N SER A 102 -15.59 -5.93 -2.36
CA SER A 102 -16.94 -5.81 -1.79
C SER A 102 -17.33 -4.37 -1.44
N ASN A 103 -16.35 -3.56 -0.99
CA ASN A 103 -16.62 -2.24 -0.42
C ASN A 103 -15.96 -1.09 -1.20
N ASP A 104 -14.86 -1.33 -1.90
CA ASP A 104 -14.09 -0.27 -2.57
C ASP A 104 -13.63 -0.63 -3.98
N THR A 105 -13.43 0.40 -4.80
CA THR A 105 -12.84 0.28 -6.14
C THR A 105 -11.51 1.02 -6.21
N PHE A 106 -10.45 0.27 -6.48
CA PHE A 106 -9.08 0.75 -6.56
C PHE A 106 -8.70 1.09 -8.01
N TYR A 107 -8.06 2.24 -8.22
CA TYR A 107 -7.67 2.74 -9.53
C TYR A 107 -6.17 2.60 -9.76
N TRP A 108 -5.79 1.81 -10.76
CA TRP A 108 -4.41 1.64 -11.19
C TRP A 108 -4.09 2.63 -12.31
N PRO A 109 -3.12 3.55 -12.12
CA PRO A 109 -2.75 4.53 -13.13
C PRO A 109 -2.01 3.89 -14.31
N ASN A 110 -1.96 4.59 -15.45
CA ASN A 110 -1.09 4.21 -16.57
C ASN A 110 0.36 4.05 -16.10
N THR A 111 0.94 2.88 -16.33
CA THR A 111 2.21 2.49 -15.71
C THR A 111 3.17 1.91 -16.71
N LYS A 112 4.44 2.32 -16.66
CA LYS A 112 5.49 1.79 -17.55
C LYS A 112 5.76 0.31 -17.26
N ILE A 113 5.93 -0.50 -18.30
CA ILE A 113 6.34 -1.90 -18.16
C ILE A 113 7.63 -2.04 -17.34
N GLY A 114 7.64 -3.05 -16.45
CA GLY A 114 8.70 -3.31 -15.50
C GLY A 114 8.60 -2.49 -14.21
N THR A 115 7.50 -1.78 -13.99
CA THR A 115 7.29 -0.94 -12.79
C THR A 115 6.25 -1.58 -11.89
N ASP A 116 6.54 -1.58 -10.59
CA ASP A 116 5.57 -1.84 -9.52
C ASP A 116 4.86 -0.55 -9.14
N VAL A 117 3.53 -0.61 -9.11
CA VAL A 117 2.72 0.48 -8.58
C VAL A 117 2.28 0.13 -7.19
N THR A 118 2.35 1.14 -6.32
CA THR A 118 1.82 1.10 -4.98
C THR A 118 0.68 2.12 -4.90
N ILE A 119 -0.51 1.67 -4.51
CA ILE A 119 -1.67 2.53 -4.27
C ILE A 119 -2.13 2.39 -2.82
N PRO A 120 -2.61 3.46 -2.18
CA PRO A 120 -3.11 3.37 -0.81
C PRO A 120 -4.43 2.59 -0.75
N CYS A 121 -4.59 1.76 0.27
CA CYS A 121 -5.83 1.13 0.70
C CYS A 121 -6.00 1.34 2.22
N HIS A 122 -6.59 2.47 2.60
CA HIS A 122 -6.61 2.96 3.98
C HIS A 122 -5.18 3.15 4.54
N ALA A 123 -4.86 2.52 5.68
CA ALA A 123 -3.56 2.55 6.33
C ALA A 123 -2.47 1.70 5.63
N ASN A 124 -2.85 0.95 4.60
CA ASN A 124 -1.96 0.01 3.92
C ASN A 124 -1.82 0.35 2.44
N VAL A 125 -1.06 -0.48 1.73
CA VAL A 125 -0.88 -0.34 0.29
C VAL A 125 -1.19 -1.64 -0.44
N ALA A 126 -1.83 -1.49 -1.60
CA ALA A 126 -1.88 -2.54 -2.60
C ALA A 126 -0.73 -2.36 -3.57
N THR A 127 -0.15 -3.46 -4.03
CA THR A 127 0.89 -3.42 -5.06
C THR A 127 0.46 -4.17 -6.31
N ARG A 128 0.93 -3.70 -7.47
CA ARG A 128 0.66 -4.38 -8.73
C ARG A 128 1.78 -4.14 -9.72
N HIS A 129 2.25 -5.24 -10.30
CA HIS A 129 3.32 -5.20 -11.29
C HIS A 129 2.76 -5.05 -12.71
N CYS A 130 3.33 -4.13 -13.47
CA CYS A 130 3.09 -4.02 -14.91
C CYS A 130 4.15 -4.83 -15.68
N SER A 131 3.79 -6.02 -16.16
CA SER A 131 4.72 -6.88 -16.91
C SER A 131 4.68 -6.67 -18.41
N SER A 132 5.79 -7.01 -19.08
CA SER A 132 5.79 -7.22 -20.52
C SER A 132 4.92 -8.42 -20.82
N GLY A 133 3.85 -8.23 -21.60
CA GLY A 133 3.08 -9.35 -22.10
C GLY A 133 4.01 -10.24 -22.91
N ASN A 134 4.16 -11.52 -22.54
CA ASN A 134 4.79 -12.48 -23.42
C ASN A 134 4.02 -12.42 -24.75
N VAL A 135 4.73 -12.06 -25.83
CA VAL A 135 4.28 -12.30 -27.21
C VAL A 135 4.37 -13.81 -27.46
N ALA A 136 3.75 -14.62 -26.59
CA ALA A 136 3.37 -15.97 -26.96
C ALA A 136 2.42 -15.76 -28.12
N GLN A 137 2.90 -16.12 -29.31
CA GLN A 137 2.18 -16.28 -30.55
C GLN A 137 0.67 -16.19 -30.30
N LEU A 138 0.11 -14.97 -30.40
CA LEU A 138 -1.29 -14.84 -30.77
C LEU A 138 -1.32 -15.54 -32.12
N GLU A 139 -1.71 -16.82 -32.14
CA GLU A 139 -2.10 -17.52 -33.34
C GLU A 139 -2.94 -16.52 -34.11
N MET A 140 -2.37 -16.05 -35.22
CA MET A 140 -3.02 -15.03 -36.02
C MET A 140 -4.38 -15.61 -36.38
N PRO A 141 -5.50 -15.02 -35.95
CA PRO A 141 -6.76 -15.36 -36.57
C PRO A 141 -6.56 -14.89 -38.01
N THR A 142 -6.47 -15.84 -38.94
CA THR A 142 -6.58 -15.60 -40.38
C THR A 142 -8.01 -15.16 -40.69
N ASN A 143 -8.44 -14.04 -40.10
CA ASN A 143 -9.68 -13.36 -40.45
C ASN A 143 -9.30 -12.16 -41.29
N GLN A 144 -9.73 -12.20 -42.54
CA GLN A 144 -9.55 -11.21 -43.61
C GLN A 144 -10.18 -9.84 -43.33
N TYR A 145 -10.46 -9.49 -42.08
CA TYR A 145 -10.94 -8.16 -41.68
C TYR A 145 -10.01 -7.60 -40.60
N GLY A 146 -9.06 -6.77 -41.04
CA GLY A 146 -7.95 -6.26 -40.26
C GLY A 146 -8.36 -5.43 -39.04
N THR A 147 -8.20 -5.99 -37.85
CA THR A 147 -8.22 -5.24 -36.59
C THR A 147 -6.80 -4.81 -36.22
N SER A 148 -6.67 -3.52 -35.97
CA SER A 148 -5.43 -2.75 -35.97
C SER A 148 -4.82 -2.62 -34.59
N ARG A 149 -3.74 -3.37 -34.32
CA ARG A 149 -3.00 -3.34 -33.05
C ARG A 149 -1.63 -2.61 -33.10
N LYS A 150 -1.21 -2.07 -34.25
CA LYS A 150 0.19 -1.67 -34.48
C LYS A 150 0.63 -0.30 -33.91
N CYS A 151 -0.25 0.47 -33.28
CA CYS A 151 0.09 1.82 -32.77
C CYS A 151 -0.36 2.06 -31.31
N SER A 152 -0.72 1.03 -30.53
CA SER A 152 -1.06 1.22 -29.11
C SER A 152 0.21 1.18 -28.25
N PRO A 153 0.45 2.17 -27.38
CA PRO A 153 1.53 2.11 -26.39
C PRO A 153 1.22 1.11 -25.25
N PHE A 154 -0.02 0.63 -25.17
CA PHE A 154 -0.50 -0.25 -24.10
C PHE A 154 -0.37 -1.72 -24.48
N THR A 155 0.84 -2.23 -24.48
CA THR A 155 1.17 -3.65 -24.68
C THR A 155 1.52 -4.36 -23.37
N GLY A 156 1.62 -3.60 -22.27
CA GLY A 156 1.82 -4.13 -20.94
C GLY A 156 0.59 -4.87 -20.45
N VAL A 157 0.83 -5.97 -19.73
CA VAL A 157 -0.21 -6.75 -19.07
C VAL A 157 -0.05 -6.56 -17.58
N TRP A 158 -1.12 -6.10 -16.95
CA TRP A 158 -1.22 -6.05 -15.50
C TRP A 158 -1.21 -7.46 -14.94
N GLN A 159 -0.31 -7.73 -13.99
CA GLN A 159 -0.39 -8.94 -13.19
C GLN A 159 -1.56 -8.85 -12.20
N GLU A 160 -1.87 -9.96 -11.54
CA GLU A 160 -2.82 -9.92 -10.43
C GLU A 160 -2.31 -8.97 -9.34
N PRO A 161 -3.16 -8.08 -8.82
CA PRO A 161 -2.76 -7.18 -7.75
C PRO A 161 -2.54 -7.96 -6.45
N ASP A 162 -1.48 -7.62 -5.72
CA ASP A 162 -1.33 -8.03 -4.33
C ASP A 162 -2.18 -7.10 -3.45
N MET A 163 -3.32 -7.63 -3.06
CA MET A 163 -4.32 -7.00 -2.20
C MET A 163 -4.30 -7.60 -0.78
N SER A 164 -3.32 -8.43 -0.45
CA SER A 164 -3.29 -9.21 0.81
C SER A 164 -3.43 -8.33 2.06
N GLN A 165 -2.77 -7.17 2.06
CA GLN A 165 -2.83 -6.22 3.16
C GLN A 165 -4.20 -5.56 3.29
N CYS A 166 -4.84 -5.22 2.17
CA CYS A 166 -6.15 -4.59 2.16
C CYS A 166 -7.25 -5.57 2.62
N TYR A 167 -7.19 -6.85 2.21
CA TYR A 167 -8.16 -7.86 2.63
C TYR A 167 -8.06 -8.19 4.13
N ASN A 168 -6.85 -8.12 4.70
CA ASN A 168 -6.67 -8.33 6.13
C ASN A 168 -7.38 -7.25 6.95
N THR A 169 -7.29 -5.98 6.56
CA THR A 169 -7.93 -4.86 7.26
C THR A 169 -9.46 -4.97 7.29
N GLU A 170 -10.12 -5.27 6.17
CA GLU A 170 -11.59 -5.40 6.14
C GLU A 170 -12.09 -6.52 7.05
N ARG A 171 -11.41 -7.67 7.01
CA ARG A 171 -11.75 -8.82 7.85
C ARG A 171 -11.57 -8.50 9.33
N ILE A 172 -10.51 -7.78 9.70
CA ILE A 172 -10.25 -7.34 11.09
C ILE A 172 -11.41 -6.47 11.59
N THR A 173 -11.78 -5.42 10.85
CA THR A 173 -12.88 -4.52 11.25
C THR A 173 -14.18 -5.29 11.49
N GLN A 174 -14.53 -6.21 10.58
CA GLN A 174 -15.73 -7.03 10.73
C GLN A 174 -15.67 -7.95 11.95
N GLN A 175 -14.52 -8.57 12.23
CA GLN A 175 -14.34 -9.40 13.42
C GLN A 175 -14.53 -8.58 14.70
N LEU A 176 -13.99 -7.36 14.77
CA LEU A 176 -14.17 -6.47 15.91
C LEU A 176 -15.63 -6.02 16.07
N LYS A 177 -16.30 -5.63 14.99
CA LYS A 177 -17.74 -5.28 15.00
C LYS A 177 -18.62 -6.44 15.47
N ASN A 178 -18.27 -7.67 15.10
CA ASN A 178 -18.99 -8.85 15.57
C ASN A 178 -18.82 -9.09 17.07
N ILE A 179 -17.72 -8.64 17.68
CA ILE A 179 -17.52 -8.72 19.14
C ILE A 179 -18.28 -7.60 19.84
N THR A 180 -18.32 -6.38 19.29
CA THR A 180 -18.98 -5.25 19.96
C THR A 180 -20.50 -5.44 20.14
N ILE A 181 -21.14 -6.28 19.31
CA ILE A 181 -22.56 -6.65 19.45
C ILE A 181 -22.81 -7.77 20.48
N VAL A 182 -21.78 -8.47 20.91
CA VAL A 182 -21.89 -9.53 21.94
C VAL A 182 -22.01 -8.86 23.30
N ASP A 183 -22.96 -9.33 24.12
CA ASP A 183 -23.03 -8.95 25.52
C ASP A 183 -21.91 -9.67 26.29
N ILE A 184 -21.00 -8.91 26.88
CA ILE A 184 -19.81 -9.46 27.54
C ILE A 184 -20.12 -9.60 29.03
N GLY A 185 -20.13 -10.83 29.50
CA GLY A 185 -20.45 -11.23 30.87
C GLY A 185 -19.36 -12.13 31.46
N LYS A 186 -19.59 -12.57 32.70
CA LYS A 186 -18.63 -13.42 33.44
C LYS A 186 -18.39 -14.76 32.74
N GLU A 187 -19.40 -15.25 32.04
CA GLU A 187 -19.41 -16.55 31.36
C GLU A 187 -18.62 -16.55 30.05
N ASN A 188 -18.37 -15.40 29.42
CA ASN A 188 -17.74 -15.32 28.10
C ASN A 188 -16.54 -14.37 28.00
N VAL A 189 -16.24 -13.59 29.04
CA VAL A 189 -15.12 -12.64 29.07
C VAL A 189 -13.77 -13.29 28.71
N GLU A 190 -13.51 -14.52 29.18
CA GLU A 190 -12.28 -15.25 28.85
C GLU A 190 -12.20 -15.56 27.34
N GLN A 191 -13.30 -16.07 26.76
CA GLN A 191 -13.37 -16.36 25.34
C GLN A 191 -13.22 -15.09 24.50
N VAL A 192 -13.93 -14.02 24.86
CA VAL A 192 -13.87 -12.73 24.17
C VAL A 192 -12.47 -12.13 24.23
N SER A 193 -11.83 -12.15 25.41
CA SER A 193 -10.46 -11.66 25.58
C SER A 193 -9.45 -12.43 24.72
N THR A 194 -9.64 -13.75 24.56
CA THR A 194 -8.79 -14.59 23.71
C THR A 194 -8.96 -14.21 22.24
N ILE A 195 -10.20 -14.04 21.78
CA ILE A 195 -10.48 -13.64 20.39
C ILE A 195 -9.89 -12.26 20.11
N LEU A 196 -10.06 -11.31 21.02
CA LEU A 196 -9.50 -9.97 20.88
C LEU A 196 -7.97 -10.00 20.82
N SER A 197 -7.33 -10.77 21.70
CA SER A 197 -5.88 -10.99 21.69
C SER A 197 -5.42 -11.56 20.35
N ASP A 198 -6.12 -12.54 19.78
CA ASP A 198 -5.78 -13.09 18.46
C ASP A 198 -5.94 -12.11 17.31
N ILE A 199 -6.95 -11.23 17.36
CA ILE A 199 -7.13 -10.15 16.37
C ILE A 199 -6.00 -9.12 16.51
N SER A 200 -5.67 -8.74 17.74
CA SER A 200 -4.65 -7.71 18.03
C SER A 200 -3.25 -8.05 17.51
N LYS A 201 -2.91 -9.33 17.33
CA LYS A 201 -1.66 -9.77 16.69
C LYS A 201 -1.47 -9.23 15.27
N LYS A 202 -2.54 -8.71 14.66
CA LYS A 202 -2.57 -8.09 13.34
C LYS A 202 -2.64 -6.55 13.41
N SER A 203 -2.30 -5.96 14.55
CA SER A 203 -2.33 -4.51 14.82
C SER A 203 -1.59 -3.68 13.78
N VAL A 204 -0.51 -4.21 13.18
CA VAL A 204 0.20 -3.57 12.06
C VAL A 204 -0.72 -3.25 10.86
N TYR A 205 -1.87 -3.92 10.74
CA TYR A 205 -2.86 -3.72 9.68
C TYR A 205 -4.13 -2.98 10.14
N PHE A 206 -4.16 -2.50 11.39
CA PHE A 206 -5.30 -1.76 11.91
C PHE A 206 -5.42 -0.39 11.26
N LYS A 207 -6.65 0.08 11.15
CA LYS A 207 -6.97 1.50 10.91
C LYS A 207 -7.50 2.14 12.20
N ALA A 208 -7.72 3.45 12.22
CA ALA A 208 -8.15 4.17 13.41
C ALA A 208 -9.45 3.61 14.03
N GLU A 209 -10.42 3.24 13.19
CA GLU A 209 -11.67 2.58 13.62
C GLU A 209 -11.42 1.23 14.31
N ASP A 210 -10.42 0.45 13.88
CA ASP A 210 -10.14 -0.86 14.49
C ASP A 210 -9.59 -0.72 15.91
N ILE A 211 -8.74 0.29 16.14
CA ILE A 211 -8.23 0.61 17.48
C ILE A 211 -9.40 1.00 18.39
N ASP A 212 -10.26 1.91 17.93
CA ASP A 212 -11.41 2.38 18.70
C ASP A 212 -12.34 1.23 19.11
N LEU A 213 -12.68 0.35 18.15
CA LEU A 213 -13.49 -0.84 18.42
C LEU A 213 -12.81 -1.79 19.42
N ALA A 214 -11.49 -1.99 19.32
CA ALA A 214 -10.75 -2.85 20.24
C ALA A 214 -10.72 -2.27 21.66
N VAL A 215 -10.55 -0.95 21.80
CA VAL A 215 -10.60 -0.23 23.08
C VAL A 215 -12.01 -0.31 23.69
N ASP A 216 -13.06 -0.09 22.91
CA ASP A 216 -14.46 -0.27 23.35
C ASP A 216 -14.71 -1.67 23.95
N ILE A 217 -14.17 -2.71 23.31
CA ILE A 217 -14.30 -4.10 23.81
C ILE A 217 -13.55 -4.25 25.14
N GLN A 218 -12.36 -3.65 25.29
CA GLN A 218 -11.59 -3.70 26.54
C GLN A 218 -12.29 -2.97 27.68
N GLU A 219 -12.88 -1.80 27.42
CA GLU A 219 -13.68 -1.08 28.42
C GLU A 219 -14.88 -1.89 28.90
N LYS A 220 -15.55 -2.63 28.00
CA LYS A 220 -16.62 -3.55 28.37
C LYS A 220 -16.15 -4.73 29.22
N MET A 221 -14.91 -5.19 29.03
CA MET A 221 -14.31 -6.26 29.85
C MET A 221 -13.82 -5.75 31.21
N LEU A 222 -13.55 -4.45 31.36
CA LEU A 222 -12.93 -3.87 32.56
C LEU A 222 -13.70 -4.18 33.87
N PRO A 223 -15.04 -4.05 33.96
CA PRO A 223 -15.79 -4.39 35.17
C PRO A 223 -15.74 -5.88 35.55
N LEU A 224 -15.23 -6.73 34.66
CA LEU A 224 -15.19 -8.18 34.81
C LEU A 224 -13.79 -8.69 35.20
N ILE A 225 -12.77 -7.83 35.24
CA ILE A 225 -11.36 -8.18 35.51
C ILE A 225 -11.20 -8.96 36.83
N SER A 226 -11.88 -8.53 37.88
CA SER A 226 -11.83 -9.21 39.19
C SER A 226 -12.45 -10.61 39.19
N ASN A 227 -13.19 -10.99 38.14
CA ASN A 227 -13.79 -12.32 38.00
C ASN A 227 -12.95 -13.29 37.14
N VAL A 228 -11.85 -12.84 36.54
CA VAL A 228 -10.94 -13.67 35.74
C VAL A 228 -9.58 -13.81 36.42
N SER A 229 -8.84 -14.89 36.13
CA SER A 229 -7.52 -15.07 36.72
C SER A 229 -6.53 -14.00 36.22
N ALA A 230 -5.54 -13.66 37.04
CA ALA A 230 -4.46 -12.74 36.64
C ALA A 230 -3.74 -13.24 35.38
N GLU A 231 -3.61 -14.56 35.20
CA GLU A 231 -3.05 -15.14 33.98
C GLU A 231 -3.83 -14.75 32.72
N ILE A 232 -5.18 -14.81 32.76
CA ILE A 232 -6.03 -14.42 31.62
C ILE A 232 -5.89 -12.92 31.35
N VAL A 233 -5.90 -12.09 32.40
CA VAL A 233 -5.73 -10.64 32.28
C VAL A 233 -4.41 -10.30 31.59
N LEU A 234 -3.31 -10.92 32.04
CA LEU A 234 -1.98 -10.69 31.47
C LEU A 234 -1.85 -11.25 30.05
N LYS A 235 -2.25 -12.50 29.81
CA LYS A 235 -2.02 -13.18 28.52
C LYS A 235 -2.98 -12.74 27.41
N ASN A 236 -4.16 -12.24 27.76
CA ASN A 236 -5.15 -11.86 26.77
C ASN A 236 -5.34 -10.34 26.72
N ILE A 237 -5.72 -9.71 27.82
CA ILE A 237 -6.16 -8.31 27.82
C ILE A 237 -4.96 -7.37 27.69
N LEU A 238 -3.99 -7.47 28.58
CA LEU A 238 -2.78 -6.63 28.54
C LEU A 238 -1.90 -6.97 27.33
N LEU A 239 -1.83 -8.24 26.92
CA LEU A 239 -1.16 -8.62 25.67
C LEU A 239 -1.83 -7.97 24.45
N SER A 240 -3.16 -7.88 24.44
CA SER A 240 -3.88 -7.23 23.35
C SER A 240 -3.54 -5.74 23.27
N ILE A 241 -3.40 -5.05 24.40
CA ILE A 241 -2.94 -3.65 24.43
C ILE A 241 -1.50 -3.55 23.94
N ASN A 242 -0.61 -4.42 24.42
CA ASN A 242 0.78 -4.47 23.96
C ASN A 242 0.89 -4.61 22.44
N ASN A 243 0.07 -5.49 21.84
CA ASN A 243 0.07 -5.68 20.40
C ASN A 243 -0.48 -4.45 19.69
N MET A 244 -1.52 -3.78 20.21
CA MET A 244 -2.06 -2.55 19.60
C MET A 244 -1.05 -1.40 19.56
N ILE A 245 -0.06 -1.38 20.47
CA ILE A 245 1.05 -0.41 20.42
C ILE A 245 1.92 -0.59 19.15
N ASP A 246 1.93 -1.78 18.53
CA ASP A 246 2.64 -2.02 17.25
C ASP A 246 1.92 -1.43 16.02
N THR A 247 0.75 -0.81 16.19
CA THR A 247 0.04 -0.14 15.09
C THR A 247 0.87 1.06 14.57
N PRO A 248 0.87 1.36 13.26
CA PRO A 248 1.62 2.51 12.74
C PRO A 248 1.28 3.82 13.47
N GLU A 249 2.30 4.62 13.79
CA GLU A 249 2.16 5.84 14.60
C GLU A 249 1.15 6.83 14.01
N GLU A 250 1.11 6.97 12.69
CA GLU A 250 0.14 7.84 12.00
C GLU A 250 -1.31 7.45 12.30
N ILE A 251 -1.59 6.14 12.43
CA ILE A 251 -2.91 5.61 12.73
C ILE A 251 -3.23 5.76 14.22
N LEU A 252 -2.26 5.56 15.11
CA LEU A 252 -2.42 5.82 16.54
C LEU A 252 -2.76 7.31 16.81
N VAL A 253 -2.09 8.21 16.10
CA VAL A 253 -2.35 9.66 16.19
C VAL A 253 -3.75 10.00 15.66
N GLU A 254 -4.16 9.41 14.54
CA GLU A 254 -5.52 9.59 13.99
C GLU A 254 -6.60 9.11 14.96
N ALA A 255 -6.41 7.94 15.57
CA ALA A 255 -7.34 7.35 16.52
C ALA A 255 -7.45 8.18 17.82
N GLU A 256 -6.31 8.68 18.34
CA GLU A 256 -6.29 9.59 19.48
C GLU A 256 -7.04 10.90 19.18
N GLN A 257 -6.80 11.50 18.02
CA GLN A 257 -7.48 12.75 17.63
C GLN A 257 -8.99 12.58 17.46
N SER A 258 -9.42 11.40 17.01
CA SER A 258 -10.82 11.12 16.71
C SER A 258 -11.61 10.75 17.97
N ASN A 259 -11.09 9.82 18.78
CA ASN A 259 -11.83 9.18 19.87
C ASN A 259 -11.05 9.08 21.19
N GLY A 260 -9.86 9.72 21.29
CA GLY A 260 -9.04 9.67 22.50
C GLY A 260 -8.54 8.26 22.85
N THR A 261 -8.35 7.40 21.84
CA THR A 261 -8.09 5.96 22.05
C THR A 261 -6.79 5.68 22.80
N GLY A 262 -5.74 6.48 22.59
CA GLY A 262 -4.48 6.37 23.32
C GLY A 262 -4.65 6.69 24.79
N SER A 263 -5.35 7.78 25.10
CA SER A 263 -5.70 8.15 26.47
C SER A 263 -6.54 7.06 27.16
N ARG A 264 -7.56 6.54 26.47
CA ARG A 264 -8.41 5.45 26.97
C ARG A 264 -7.65 4.15 27.20
N MET A 265 -6.71 3.79 26.34
CA MET A 265 -5.84 2.62 26.57
C MET A 265 -5.02 2.76 27.86
N LEU A 266 -4.51 3.95 28.17
CA LEU A 266 -3.78 4.20 29.42
C LEU A 266 -4.69 4.06 30.64
N ASP A 267 -5.91 4.63 30.58
CA ASP A 267 -6.91 4.50 31.64
C ASP A 267 -7.28 3.02 31.91
N ILE A 268 -7.41 2.22 30.84
CA ILE A 268 -7.67 0.78 30.94
C ILE A 268 -6.50 0.06 31.61
N ILE A 269 -5.25 0.37 31.23
CA ILE A 269 -4.07 -0.23 31.88
C ILE A 269 -4.11 0.08 33.38
N GLU A 270 -4.28 1.35 33.76
CA GLU A 270 -4.30 1.77 35.16
C GLU A 270 -5.39 1.02 35.95
N ALA A 271 -6.62 1.02 35.44
CA ALA A 271 -7.74 0.35 36.08
C ALA A 271 -7.57 -1.18 36.18
N ILE A 272 -6.95 -1.83 35.19
CA ILE A 272 -6.61 -3.25 35.28
C ILE A 272 -5.66 -3.51 36.45
N LEU A 273 -4.65 -2.65 36.66
CA LEU A 273 -3.65 -2.86 37.71
C LEU A 273 -4.21 -2.66 39.12
N GLU A 274 -5.28 -1.88 39.27
CA GLU A 274 -5.99 -1.72 40.54
C GLU A 274 -6.84 -2.94 40.89
N GLU A 275 -7.41 -3.60 39.88
CA GLU A 275 -8.41 -4.66 40.05
C GLU A 275 -7.85 -6.08 39.83
N ILE A 276 -6.60 -6.22 39.37
CA ILE A 276 -6.01 -7.53 39.05
C ILE A 276 -5.92 -8.41 40.33
N PRO A 277 -6.46 -9.64 40.29
CA PRO A 277 -6.40 -10.51 41.46
C PRO A 277 -4.97 -11.01 41.72
N LEU A 278 -4.34 -10.52 42.79
CA LEU A 278 -3.01 -10.95 43.20
C LEU A 278 -3.06 -12.22 44.06
N GLU A 279 -2.49 -13.32 43.57
CA GLU A 279 -2.29 -14.54 44.36
C GLU A 279 -1.08 -14.41 45.31
N GLY A 280 -0.07 -13.62 44.92
CA GLY A 280 1.16 -13.39 45.66
C GLY A 280 1.32 -11.96 46.18
N GLN A 281 2.56 -11.63 46.58
CA GLN A 281 2.90 -10.29 47.07
C GLN A 281 3.31 -9.33 45.95
N GLN A 282 3.69 -9.85 44.79
CA GLN A 282 4.04 -9.08 43.62
C GLN A 282 3.62 -9.81 42.36
N LEU A 283 3.38 -9.05 41.30
CA LEU A 283 3.10 -9.54 39.97
C LEU A 283 3.90 -8.69 39.01
N THR A 284 4.66 -9.33 38.12
CA THR A 284 5.39 -8.61 37.06
C THR A 284 5.12 -9.28 35.72
N ALA A 285 4.91 -8.46 34.70
CA ALA A 285 4.77 -8.89 33.32
C ALA A 285 5.59 -7.97 32.42
N LEU A 286 6.37 -8.58 31.54
CA LEU A 286 7.15 -7.88 30.53
C LEU A 286 6.72 -8.35 29.15
N TYR A 287 6.35 -7.40 28.30
CA TYR A 287 6.04 -7.58 26.89
C TYR A 287 7.05 -6.82 26.02
N SER A 288 6.87 -6.84 24.70
CA SER A 288 7.74 -6.11 23.76
C SER A 288 7.69 -4.60 23.97
N ASN A 289 6.49 -4.05 24.21
CA ASN A 289 6.23 -2.61 24.25
C ASN A 289 5.75 -2.11 25.62
N LEU A 290 5.51 -3.03 26.57
CA LEU A 290 4.89 -2.73 27.85
C LEU A 290 5.56 -3.51 28.98
N GLY A 291 5.84 -2.83 30.09
CA GLY A 291 6.32 -3.45 31.32
C GLY A 291 5.41 -3.08 32.48
N ILE A 292 4.98 -4.09 33.25
CA ILE A 292 4.02 -3.95 34.34
C ILE A 292 4.59 -4.58 35.60
N GLY A 293 4.39 -3.88 36.71
CA GLY A 293 4.69 -4.37 38.04
C GLY A 293 3.64 -3.92 39.03
N VAL A 294 3.10 -4.86 39.80
CA VAL A 294 2.15 -4.62 40.89
C VAL A 294 2.73 -5.24 42.15
N ILE A 295 2.78 -4.50 43.24
CA ILE A 295 3.25 -5.01 44.54
C ILE A 295 2.18 -4.72 45.57
N LYS A 296 1.76 -5.76 46.29
CA LYS A 296 0.93 -5.63 47.48
C LYS A 296 1.82 -5.22 48.65
N MET A 297 1.54 -4.04 49.21
CA MET A 297 2.35 -3.46 50.28
C MET A 297 1.53 -3.23 51.54
N GLU A 298 2.13 -3.54 52.68
CA GLU A 298 1.63 -3.09 53.98
C GLU A 298 2.25 -1.74 54.32
N LYS A 299 1.40 -0.78 54.67
CA LYS A 299 1.80 0.61 54.93
C LYS A 299 2.90 0.72 55.98
N ASP A 300 2.87 -0.14 57.00
CA ASP A 300 3.75 -0.05 58.15
C ASP A 300 5.12 -0.72 57.92
N THR A 301 5.28 -1.47 56.83
CA THR A 301 6.53 -2.19 56.50
C THR A 301 7.21 -1.68 55.23
N PHE A 302 6.63 -0.66 54.57
CA PHE A 302 7.15 -0.13 53.31
C PHE A 302 8.38 0.75 53.49
N ASN A 303 9.50 0.33 52.90
CA ASN A 303 10.78 1.03 52.93
C ASN A 303 11.24 1.53 51.54
N GLY A 304 10.33 1.60 50.57
CA GLY A 304 10.62 1.96 49.18
C GLY A 304 10.51 0.78 48.21
N ALA A 305 10.23 1.07 46.95
CA ALA A 305 10.23 0.11 45.84
C ALA A 305 10.90 0.74 44.62
N VAL A 306 11.57 -0.09 43.82
CA VAL A 306 12.22 0.32 42.58
C VAL A 306 11.80 -0.64 41.47
N TYR A 307 11.22 -0.11 40.40
CA TYR A 307 11.05 -0.83 39.16
C TYR A 307 12.17 -0.45 38.21
N GLY A 308 12.92 -1.46 37.76
CA GLY A 308 14.00 -1.29 36.78
C GLY A 308 13.76 -2.19 35.58
N ILE A 309 13.90 -1.64 34.37
CA ILE A 309 13.84 -2.41 33.13
C ILE A 309 15.28 -2.70 32.70
N SER A 310 15.68 -3.98 32.71
CA SER A 310 16.98 -4.41 32.19
C SER A 310 16.87 -4.72 30.69
N PHE A 311 17.62 -4.01 29.86
CA PHE A 311 17.75 -4.31 28.43
C PHE A 311 18.46 -5.65 28.23
N GLY A 312 17.82 -6.63 27.55
CA GLY A 312 18.53 -7.88 27.26
C GLY A 312 17.76 -9.10 26.72
N ASN A 313 16.43 -9.15 26.75
CA ASN A 313 15.70 -10.32 26.25
C ASN A 313 14.91 -9.98 24.98
N ASN A 314 15.41 -10.39 23.81
CA ASN A 314 14.66 -10.42 22.53
C ASN A 314 13.54 -11.49 22.56
N ARG A 315 12.74 -11.57 23.64
CA ARG A 315 11.65 -12.54 23.75
C ARG A 315 10.31 -11.82 23.58
N THR A 316 9.52 -12.30 22.63
CA THR A 316 8.16 -11.85 22.33
C THR A 316 7.12 -12.45 23.28
N GLU A 317 7.50 -13.45 24.07
CA GLU A 317 6.64 -14.10 25.04
C GLU A 317 6.69 -13.37 26.38
N ALA A 318 5.51 -13.15 26.99
CA ALA A 318 5.39 -12.49 28.27
C ALA A 318 6.20 -13.23 29.34
N MET A 319 7.20 -12.56 29.93
CA MET A 319 7.90 -13.10 31.10
C MET A 319 7.07 -12.76 32.33
N ILE A 320 6.16 -13.68 32.68
CA ILE A 320 5.27 -13.53 33.83
C ILE A 320 5.93 -14.17 35.04
N THR A 321 6.09 -13.38 36.10
CA THR A 321 6.44 -13.91 37.43
C THR A 321 5.27 -13.57 38.36
N VAL A 322 4.57 -14.63 38.78
CA VAL A 322 3.52 -14.60 39.82
C VAL A 322 4.13 -15.07 41.14
#